data_AF-A0A354M7B0-F1
#
_entry.id   AF-A0A354M7B0-F1
#
_cell.length_a   1.000
_cell.length_b   1.000
_cell.length_c   1.000
_cell.angle_alpha   90.00
_cell.angle_beta   90.00
_cell.angle_gamma   90.00
#
_symmetry.space_group_name_H-M   'P 1'
#
loop_
_entity.id
_entity.type
_entity.pdbx_description
1 polymer ?
#
loop_
_entity_poly.entity_id
_entity_poly.type
_entity_poly.pdbx_seq_one_letter_code
_entity_poly.pdbx_strand_id
1 'polypeptide(L)'
;GGLLLSEFAVSAGWFIAEAILLMAFVTIAGFSLPNYEMGYAMKFERLFLLILTQIFGVWGFAGGIIALITGMLCVKTLSGRNYLYPLVPFSKKGFLELFIRYPMK
;
A
#
# COMPACT_ATOMS: atom_id res chain seq x y z
N GLY A 1 -25.16 -9.54 8.17
CA GLY A 1 -24.01 -9.91 9.02
C GLY A 1 -23.10 -8.72 9.27
N GLY A 2 -22.40 -8.22 8.25
CA GLY A 2 -21.38 -7.18 8.40
C GLY A 2 -21.89 -5.81 8.91
N LEU A 3 -23.07 -5.37 8.48
CA LEU A 3 -23.64 -4.07 8.89
C LEU A 3 -23.97 -4.02 10.39
N LEU A 4 -24.56 -5.09 10.93
CA LEU A 4 -24.82 -5.23 12.36
C LEU A 4 -23.51 -5.17 13.16
N LEU A 5 -22.47 -5.87 12.70
CA LEU A 5 -21.17 -5.88 13.37
C LEU A 5 -20.52 -4.48 13.39
N SER A 6 -20.62 -3.71 12.29
CA SER A 6 -20.10 -2.34 12.25
C SER A 6 -20.89 -1.40 13.16
N GLU A 7 -22.23 -1.51 13.20
CA GLU A 7 -23.08 -0.73 14.10
C GLU A 7 -22.76 -1.02 15.58
N PHE A 8 -22.55 -2.31 15.92
CA PHE A 8 -22.13 -2.71 17.27
C PHE A 8 -20.74 -2.19 17.62
N ALA A 9 -19.80 -2.19 16.67
CA ALA A 9 -18.43 -1.71 16.89
C ALA A 9 -18.38 -0.19 17.19
N VAL A 10 -19.27 0.59 16.57
CA VAL A 10 -19.44 2.02 16.88
C VAL A 10 -20.13 2.20 18.24
N SER A 11 -21.23 1.47 18.47
CA SER A 11 -22.00 1.57 19.71
C SER A 11 -21.20 1.14 20.96
N ALA A 12 -20.26 0.20 20.82
CA ALA A 12 -19.35 -0.23 21.87
C ALA A 12 -18.19 0.75 22.12
N GLY A 13 -18.07 1.82 21.32
CA GLY A 13 -17.00 2.81 21.44
C GLY A 13 -15.64 2.34 20.95
N TRP A 14 -15.56 1.23 20.20
CA TRP A 14 -14.31 0.67 19.70
C TRP A 14 -13.78 1.43 18.48
N PHE A 15 -14.69 1.95 17.64
CA PHE A 15 -14.34 2.71 16.44
C PHE A 15 -15.30 3.89 16.24
N ILE A 16 -14.79 4.97 15.65
CA ILE A 16 -15.60 6.09 15.17
C ILE A 16 -16.10 5.81 13.74
N ALA A 17 -17.30 6.30 13.41
CA ALA A 17 -17.93 6.09 12.10
C ALA A 17 -17.03 6.55 10.93
N GLU A 18 -16.29 7.66 11.12
CA GLU A 18 -15.33 8.18 10.14
C GLU A 18 -14.22 7.17 9.81
N ALA A 19 -13.67 6.49 10.82
CA ALA A 19 -12.62 5.49 10.62
C ALA A 19 -13.14 4.27 9.85
N ILE A 20 -14.37 3.84 10.12
CA ILE A 20 -15.01 2.73 9.38
C ILE A 20 -15.23 3.12 7.92
N LEU A 21 -15.67 4.35 7.66
CA LEU A 21 -15.85 4.88 6.31
C LEU A 21 -14.51 4.92 5.55
N LEU A 22 -13.44 5.44 6.17
CA LEU A 22 -12.10 5.44 5.56
C LEU A 22 -11.59 4.03 5.27
N MET A 23 -11.80 3.08 6.18
CA MET A 23 -11.44 1.68 5.95
C MET A 23 -12.21 1.03 4.80
N ALA A 24 -13.48 1.40 4.60
CA ALA A 24 -14.27 0.93 3.46
C ALA A 24 -13.66 1.40 2.13
N PHE A 25 -13.28 2.68 2.04
CA PHE A 25 -12.58 3.23 0.86
C PHE A 25 -11.24 2.53 0.60
N VAL A 26 -10.41 2.35 1.63
CA VAL A 26 -9.12 1.64 1.52
C VAL A 26 -9.33 0.20 1.05
N THR A 27 -10.35 -0.48 1.55
CA THR A 27 -10.69 -1.86 1.14
C THR A 27 -11.11 -1.90 -0.33
N ILE A 28 -11.93 -0.95 -0.79
CA ILE A 28 -12.33 -0.86 -2.19
C ILE A 28 -11.12 -0.59 -3.09
N ALA A 29 -10.26 0.35 -2.70
CA ALA A 29 -9.02 0.65 -3.41
C ALA A 29 -8.10 -0.58 -3.53
N GLY A 30 -8.08 -1.44 -2.50
CA GLY A 30 -7.33 -2.70 -2.49
C GLY A 30 -7.72 -3.66 -3.62
N PHE A 31 -8.97 -3.63 -4.12
CA PHE A 31 -9.39 -4.46 -5.26
C PHE A 31 -8.84 -3.97 -6.61
N SER A 32 -8.22 -2.79 -6.65
CA SER A 32 -7.61 -2.26 -7.88
C SER A 32 -6.27 -2.92 -8.21
N LEU A 33 -5.68 -3.70 -7.28
CA LEU A 33 -4.44 -4.41 -7.54
C LEU A 33 -4.73 -5.67 -8.39
N PRO A 34 -4.26 -5.74 -9.65
CA PRO A 34 -4.54 -6.88 -10.53
C PRO A 34 -3.70 -8.12 -10.20
N ASN A 35 -2.59 -7.95 -9.48
CA ASN A 35 -1.62 -9.00 -9.19
C ASN A 35 -1.71 -9.46 -7.74
N TYR A 36 -2.01 -10.73 -7.54
CA TYR A 36 -2.10 -11.33 -6.20
C TYR A 36 -0.79 -11.21 -5.41
N GLU A 37 0.36 -11.43 -6.06
CA GLU A 37 1.68 -11.32 -5.42
C GLU A 37 1.93 -9.91 -4.85
N MET A 38 1.53 -8.87 -5.60
CA MET A 38 1.64 -7.48 -5.15
C MET A 38 0.68 -7.17 -3.99
N GLY A 39 -0.52 -7.76 -4.01
CA GLY A 39 -1.47 -7.69 -2.89
C GLY A 39 -0.94 -8.35 -1.61
N TYR A 40 -0.24 -9.48 -1.72
CA TYR A 40 0.44 -10.11 -0.58
C TYR A 40 1.62 -9.27 -0.08
N ALA A 41 2.43 -8.72 -0.99
CA ALA A 41 3.55 -7.84 -0.63
C ALA A 41 3.08 -6.66 0.25
N MET A 42 2.03 -5.93 -0.17
CA MET A 42 1.46 -4.83 0.64
C MET A 42 0.99 -5.27 2.03
N LYS A 43 0.45 -6.49 2.17
CA LYS A 43 0.04 -7.02 3.48
C LYS A 43 1.24 -7.27 4.39
N PHE A 44 2.33 -7.83 3.83
CA PHE A 44 3.57 -8.07 4.59
C PHE A 44 4.29 -6.78 4.96
N GLU A 45 4.33 -5.79 4.06
CA GLU A 45 4.87 -4.45 4.36
C GLU A 45 4.13 -3.80 5.53
N ARG A 46 2.79 -3.89 5.53
CA ARG A 46 1.97 -3.35 6.62
C ARG A 46 2.24 -4.08 7.94
N LEU A 47 2.36 -5.41 7.92
CA LEU A 47 2.70 -6.20 9.11
C LEU A 47 4.08 -5.83 9.66
N PHE A 48 5.07 -5.66 8.77
CA PHE A 48 6.41 -5.23 9.13
C PHE A 48 6.42 -3.84 9.80
N LEU A 49 5.70 -2.87 9.22
CA LEU A 49 5.55 -1.54 9.82
C LEU A 49 4.90 -1.59 11.21
N LEU A 50 3.86 -2.40 11.38
CA LEU A 50 3.19 -2.55 12.68
C LEU A 50 4.12 -3.12 13.74
N ILE A 51 4.92 -4.13 13.41
CA ILE A 51 5.91 -4.72 14.33
C ILE A 51 6.96 -3.68 14.72
N LEU A 52 7.52 -2.94 13.75
CA LEU A 52 8.50 -1.89 14.03
C LEU A 52 7.91 -0.74 14.87
N THR A 53 6.68 -0.34 14.56
CA THR A 53 5.99 0.72 15.30
C THR A 53 5.67 0.29 16.73
N GLN A 54 5.35 -0.98 16.95
CA GLN A 54 5.10 -1.50 18.30
C GLN A 54 6.36 -1.50 19.17
N ILE A 55 7.54 -1.74 18.58
CA ILE A 55 8.81 -1.82 19.33
C ILE A 55 9.42 -0.43 19.56
N PHE A 56 9.39 0.43 18.53
CA PHE A 56 10.11 1.72 18.53
C PHE A 56 9.19 2.95 18.48
N GLY A 57 7.88 2.75 18.53
CA GLY A 57 6.88 3.82 18.44
C GLY A 57 6.94 4.57 17.10
N VAL A 58 6.77 5.89 17.15
CA VAL A 58 6.75 6.77 15.98
C VAL A 58 8.06 6.74 15.19
N TRP A 59 9.20 6.59 15.87
CA TRP A 59 10.51 6.46 15.22
C TRP A 59 10.64 5.14 14.44
N GLY A 60 10.01 4.07 14.93
CA GLY A 60 9.89 2.80 14.21
C GLY A 60 9.05 2.89 12.95
N PHE A 61 7.96 3.65 13.00
CA PHE A 61 7.13 3.92 11.84
C PHE A 61 7.90 4.71 10.76
N ALA A 62 8.54 5.83 11.15
CA ALA A 62 9.32 6.65 10.23
C ALA A 62 10.51 5.89 9.63
N GLY A 63 11.27 5.17 10.46
CA GLY A 63 12.39 4.34 10.02
C GLY A 63 11.94 3.17 9.13
N GLY A 64 10.83 2.52 9.47
CA GLY A 64 10.23 1.44 8.69
C GLY A 64 9.79 1.90 7.30
N ILE A 65 9.19 3.10 7.19
CA ILE A 65 8.84 3.69 5.89
C ILE A 65 10.10 3.92 5.04
N ILE A 66 11.15 4.52 5.62
CA ILE A 66 12.40 4.77 4.89
C ILE A 66 13.03 3.46 4.44
N ALA A 67 13.02 2.43 5.30
CA ALA A 67 13.55 1.10 4.98
C ALA A 67 12.76 0.43 3.85
N LEU A 68 11.42 0.52 3.86
CA LEU A 68 10.59 -0.01 2.78
C LEU A 68 10.83 0.70 1.45
N ILE A 69 10.90 2.04 1.44
CA ILE A 69 11.19 2.81 0.24
C ILE A 69 12.58 2.44 -0.31
N THR A 70 13.58 2.35 0.57
CA THR A 70 14.95 1.97 0.17
C THR A 70 15.00 0.53 -0.34
N GLY A 71 14.23 -0.38 0.27
CA GLY A 71 14.06 -1.76 -0.19
C GLY A 71 13.46 -1.82 -1.59
N MET A 72 12.38 -1.07 -1.87
CA MET A 72 11.78 -0.99 -3.20
C MET A 72 12.74 -0.43 -4.26
N LEU A 73 13.64 0.48 -3.87
CA LEU A 73 14.68 1.02 -4.76
C LEU A 73 15.80 0.02 -5.04
N CYS A 74 16.12 -0.85 -4.07
CA CYS A 74 17.18 -1.85 -4.19
C CYS A 74 16.71 -3.13 -4.87
N VAL A 75 15.41 -3.45 -4.79
CA VAL A 75 14.82 -4.62 -5.46
C VAL A 75 14.68 -4.33 -6.96
N LYS A 76 15.65 -4.83 -7.73
CA LYS A 76 15.58 -4.89 -9.19
C LYS A 76 14.50 -5.90 -9.58
N THR A 77 13.49 -5.47 -10.33
CA THR A 77 12.49 -6.38 -10.89
C THR A 77 13.15 -7.31 -11.92
N LEU A 78 12.63 -8.52 -12.12
CA LEU A 78 13.14 -9.53 -13.07
C LEU A 78 13.35 -9.00 -14.51
N SER A 79 12.70 -7.88 -14.87
CA SER A 79 12.80 -7.21 -16.18
C SER A 79 13.93 -6.15 -16.25
N GLY A 80 14.75 -6.02 -15.20
CA GLY A 80 15.88 -5.07 -15.15
C GLY A 80 15.49 -3.60 -14.91
N ARG A 81 14.20 -3.30 -14.68
CA ARG A 81 13.70 -1.98 -14.26
C ARG A 81 13.33 -2.03 -12.78
N ASN A 82 13.51 -0.94 -12.04
CA ASN A 82 13.10 -0.87 -10.63
C ASN A 82 11.56 -0.81 -10.52
N TYR A 83 10.99 -1.31 -9.42
CA TYR A 83 9.54 -1.23 -9.13
C TYR A 83 9.00 0.21 -9.13
N LEU A 84 9.87 1.20 -8.90
CA LEU A 84 9.58 2.63 -8.92
C LEU A 84 9.82 3.29 -10.31
N TYR A 85 10.05 2.53 -11.38
CA TYR A 85 10.12 3.10 -12.73
C TYR A 85 8.69 3.50 -13.17
N PRO A 86 8.40 4.79 -13.47
CA PRO A 86 9.28 5.85 -13.97
C PRO A 86 9.53 7.02 -13.00
N LEU A 87 9.26 6.87 -11.70
CA LEU A 87 9.52 7.89 -10.67
C LEU A 87 11.02 8.03 -10.35
N VAL A 88 11.77 6.92 -10.37
CA VAL A 88 13.23 6.89 -10.15
C VAL A 88 13.87 5.83 -11.06
N PRO A 89 14.74 6.17 -12.05
CA PRO A 89 15.06 7.50 -12.56
C PRO A 89 13.89 8.11 -13.34
N PHE A 90 13.62 9.39 -13.09
CA PHE A 90 12.49 10.12 -13.68
C PHE A 90 12.54 10.11 -15.21
N SER A 91 11.64 9.36 -15.85
CA SER A 91 11.51 9.30 -17.32
C SER A 91 10.18 9.90 -17.74
N LYS A 92 10.22 11.11 -18.33
CA LYS A 92 9.03 11.79 -18.88
C LYS A 92 8.29 10.93 -19.91
N LYS A 93 9.01 10.09 -20.68
CA LYS A 93 8.43 9.14 -21.64
C LYS A 93 7.67 8.01 -20.95
N GLY A 94 8.25 7.41 -19.90
CA GLY A 94 7.59 6.33 -19.14
C GLY A 94 6.36 6.82 -18.35
N PHE A 95 6.38 8.07 -17.89
CA PHE A 95 5.22 8.68 -17.21
C PHE A 95 4.05 8.91 -18.18
N LEU A 96 4.33 9.32 -19.42
CA LEU A 96 3.30 9.48 -20.46
C LEU A 96 2.71 8.13 -20.91
N GLU A 97 3.53 7.08 -21.00
CA GLU A 97 3.08 5.70 -21.29
C GLU A 97 2.25 5.08 -20.14
N LEU A 98 2.49 5.49 -18.88
CA LEU A 98 1.70 5.05 -17.73
C LEU A 98 0.25 5.59 -17.79
N PHE A 99 0.08 6.84 -18.23
CA PHE A 99 -1.23 7.49 -18.40
C PHE A 99 -1.89 7.15 -19.74
N ILE A 100 -1.11 6.98 -20.80
CA ILE A 100 -1.57 6.63 -22.15
C ILE A 100 -1.08 5.22 -22.47
N ARG A 101 -1.89 4.23 -22.07
CA ARG A 101 -1.64 2.82 -22.41
C ARG A 101 -1.82 2.64 -23.92
N TYR A 102 -0.74 2.55 -24.68
CA TYR A 102 -0.81 1.98 -26.02
C TYR A 102 -1.06 0.48 -25.89
N PRO A 103 -2.06 -0.09 -26.59
CA PRO A 103 -2.29 -1.53 -26.57
C PRO A 103 -1.05 -2.23 -27.14
N MET A 104 -0.53 -3.20 -26.39
CA MET A 104 0.57 -4.05 -26.86
C MET A 104 0.04 -4.90 -28.02
N LYS A 105 0.77 -4.91 -29.14
CA LYS A 105 0.56 -5.89 -30.23
C LYS A 105 1.05 -7.26 -29.82
#